data_AF-A0A0K1PU50-F1
#
_entry.id   AF-A0A0K1PU50-F1
#
_cell.length_a   1.000
_cell.length_b   1.000
_cell.length_c   1.000
_cell.angle_alpha   90.00
_cell.angle_beta   90.00
_cell.angle_gamma   90.00
#
_symmetry.space_group_name_H-M   'P 1'
#
loop_
_entity.id
_entity.type
_entity.pdbx_description
1 polymer ?
#
loop_
_entity_poly.entity_id
_entity_poly.type
_entity_poly.pdbx_seq_one_letter_code
_entity_poly.pdbx_strand_id
1 'polypeptide(L)'
;MNSLALAARGARVTLLDVAKPALEIARAYYEQSGIEVAFIEGSIFALPFDDGTFDVVWNTGVIEHFEPEERRRAVTEMLRVMKPGGTMITINPNASARVYRFSKEWGGRKRKRV
;
A
#
# COMPACT_ATOMS: atom_id res chain seq x y z
N MET A 1 0.69 6.93 7.16
CA MET A 1 0.33 7.09 8.59
C MET A 1 -0.04 5.77 9.27
N ASN A 2 -0.83 4.88 8.66
CA ASN A 2 -1.19 3.58 9.28
C ASN A 2 0.02 2.71 9.63
N SER A 3 0.98 2.57 8.72
CA SER A 3 2.21 1.81 8.94
C SER A 3 3.03 2.34 10.12
N LEU A 4 3.22 3.65 10.22
CA LEU A 4 3.93 4.29 11.33
C LEU A 4 3.19 4.08 12.67
N ALA A 5 1.86 4.18 12.67
CA ALA A 5 1.05 3.94 13.87
C ALA A 5 1.10 2.48 14.36
N LEU A 6 1.26 1.52 13.44
CA LEU A 6 1.50 0.10 13.77
C LEU A 6 2.91 -0.09 14.33
N ALA A 7 3.91 0.49 13.67
CA ALA A 7 5.30 0.42 14.12
C ALA A 7 5.48 1.02 15.53
N ALA A 8 4.84 2.17 15.80
CA ALA A 8 4.82 2.80 17.12
C ALA A 8 4.14 1.95 18.22
N ARG A 9 3.34 0.94 17.82
CA ARG A 9 2.71 -0.04 18.73
C ARG A 9 3.50 -1.35 18.83
N GLY A 10 4.72 -1.39 18.28
CA GLY A 10 5.63 -2.54 18.35
C GLY A 10 5.49 -3.53 17.18
N ALA A 11 4.73 -3.22 16.13
CA ALA A 11 4.70 -4.06 14.95
C ALA A 11 6.03 -3.97 14.18
N ARG A 12 6.54 -5.11 13.70
CA ARG A 12 7.67 -5.13 12.75
C ARG A 12 7.16 -4.84 11.35
N VAL A 13 7.39 -3.62 10.87
CA VAL A 13 6.83 -3.15 9.60
C VAL A 13 7.85 -3.21 8.48
N THR A 14 7.40 -3.70 7.32
CA THR A 14 8.11 -3.59 6.03
C THR A 14 7.24 -2.79 5.08
N LEU A 15 7.80 -1.75 4.47
CA LEU A 15 7.14 -0.96 3.44
C LEU A 15 7.72 -1.34 2.08
N LEU A 16 6.85 -1.64 1.12
CA LEU A 16 7.23 -1.96 -0.24
C LEU A 16 6.48 -1.05 -1.20
N ASP A 17 7.20 -0.46 -2.15
CA ASP A 17 6.64 0.32 -3.25
C ASP A 17 7.53 0.18 -4.48
N VAL A 18 6.96 0.26 -5.68
CA VAL A 18 7.74 0.26 -6.93
C VAL A 18 8.35 1.64 -7.20
N ALA A 19 7.75 2.70 -6.65
CA ALA A 19 8.18 4.07 -6.83
C ALA A 19 9.18 4.46 -5.73
N LYS A 20 10.47 4.48 -6.08
CA LYS A 20 11.54 5.00 -5.20
C LYS A 20 11.22 6.35 -4.54
N PRO A 21 10.64 7.36 -5.24
CA PRO A 21 10.27 8.62 -4.59
C PRO A 21 9.25 8.48 -3.45
N ALA A 22 8.33 7.50 -3.54
CA ALA A 22 7.37 7.24 -2.47
C ALA A 22 8.07 6.68 -1.22
N LEU A 23 9.06 5.79 -1.41
CA LEU A 23 9.89 5.27 -0.32
C LEU A 23 10.74 6.36 0.33
N GLU A 24 11.29 7.30 -0.44
CA GLU A 24 12.04 8.44 0.08
C GLU A 24 11.17 9.36 0.95
N ILE A 25 9.94 9.67 0.49
CA ILE A 25 8.97 10.41 1.29
C ILE A 25 8.64 9.66 2.58
N ALA A 26 8.39 8.35 2.48
CA ALA A 26 8.10 7.52 3.65
C ALA A 26 9.27 7.52 4.65
N ARG A 27 10.52 7.38 4.18
CA ARG A 27 11.73 7.46 5.03
C ARG A 27 11.79 8.76 5.81
N ALA A 28 11.60 9.90 5.15
CA ALA A 28 11.61 11.21 5.82
C ALA A 28 10.57 11.32 6.94
N TYR A 29 9.41 10.66 6.80
CA TYR A 29 8.40 10.59 7.87
C TYR A 29 8.83 9.69 9.04
N TYR A 30 9.50 8.57 8.77
CA TYR A 30 9.99 7.66 9.82
C TYR A 30 11.19 8.23 10.57
N GLU A 31 12.09 8.95 9.90
CA GLU A 31 13.24 9.64 10.53
C GLU A 31 12.78 10.60 11.64
N GLN A 32 11.68 11.33 11.43
CA GLN A 32 11.10 12.24 12.43
C GLN A 32 10.54 11.51 13.66
N SER A 33 10.26 10.20 13.55
CA SER A 33 9.68 9.39 14.62
C SER A 33 10.70 8.61 15.44
N GLY A 34 11.93 8.46 14.94
CA GLY A 34 12.95 7.59 15.55
C GLY A 34 12.64 6.09 15.47
N ILE A 35 11.60 5.67 14.73
CA ILE A 35 11.21 4.28 14.56
C ILE A 35 11.86 3.73 13.29
N GLU A 36 12.60 2.62 13.42
CA GLU A 36 13.20 1.93 12.29
C GLU A 36 12.25 0.90 11.67
N VAL A 37 12.22 0.85 10.34
CA VAL A 37 11.42 -0.09 9.54
C VAL A 37 12.18 -0.44 8.26
N ALA A 38 11.82 -1.57 7.63
CA ALA A 38 12.40 -1.96 6.35
C ALA A 38 11.70 -1.26 5.18
N PHE A 39 12.47 -0.78 4.20
CA PHE A 39 11.98 -0.19 2.96
C PHE A 39 12.50 -0.98 1.77
N ILE A 40 11.60 -1.56 0.97
CA ILE A 40 11.92 -2.39 -0.17
C ILE A 40 11.38 -1.75 -1.45
N GLU A 41 12.25 -1.49 -2.42
CA GLU A 41 11.81 -1.16 -3.78
C GLU A 41 11.43 -2.46 -4.49
N GLY A 42 10.17 -2.60 -4.90
CA GLY A 42 9.67 -3.86 -5.44
C GLY A 42 8.26 -3.78 -5.99
N SER A 43 7.86 -4.82 -6.72
CA SER A 43 6.52 -4.89 -7.32
C SER A 43 5.59 -5.75 -6.48
N ILE A 44 4.34 -5.28 -6.30
CA ILE A 44 3.26 -6.08 -5.70
C ILE A 44 2.90 -7.32 -6.52
N PHE A 45 3.31 -7.38 -7.79
CA PHE A 45 3.07 -8.52 -8.67
C PHE A 45 4.12 -9.64 -8.54
N ALA A 46 5.17 -9.40 -7.75
CA ALA A 46 6.25 -10.35 -7.45
C ALA A 46 6.95 -9.90 -6.16
N LEU A 47 6.37 -10.25 -5.02
CA LEU A 47 6.85 -9.81 -3.72
C LEU A 47 8.14 -10.57 -3.34
N PRO A 48 9.23 -9.88 -2.96
CA PRO A 48 10.54 -10.49 -2.69
C PRO A 48 10.60 -11.09 -1.28
N PHE A 49 9.59 -11.87 -0.91
CA PHE A 49 9.45 -12.53 0.39
C PHE A 49 9.04 -13.98 0.19
N ASP A 50 9.44 -14.82 1.13
CA ASP A 50 9.03 -16.22 1.17
C ASP A 50 7.53 -16.35 1.50
N ASP A 51 6.99 -17.52 1.20
CA ASP A 51 5.62 -17.87 1.53
C ASP A 51 5.40 -17.82 3.05
N GLY A 52 4.27 -17.28 3.50
CA GLY A 52 3.96 -17.23 4.92
C GLY A 52 4.90 -16.36 5.77
N THR A 53 5.43 -15.27 5.21
CA THR A 53 6.31 -14.34 5.93
C THR A 53 5.56 -13.43 6.92
N PHE A 54 4.38 -12.92 6.56
CA PHE A 54 3.70 -11.86 7.29
C PHE A 54 2.42 -12.33 8.00
N ASP A 55 2.23 -11.90 9.25
CA ASP A 55 0.99 -12.10 10.00
C ASP A 55 -0.15 -11.19 9.47
N VAL A 56 0.21 -10.00 8.98
CA VAL A 56 -0.71 -9.02 8.39
C VAL A 56 -0.14 -8.49 7.08
N VAL A 57 -0.95 -8.52 6.02
CA VAL A 57 -0.64 -7.91 4.72
C VAL A 57 -1.59 -6.75 4.47
N TRP A 58 -1.05 -5.56 4.23
CA TRP A 58 -1.82 -4.33 4.13
C TRP A 58 -1.66 -3.68 2.76
N ASN A 59 -2.78 -3.48 2.06
CA ASN A 59 -2.87 -2.71 0.82
C ASN A 59 -3.81 -1.50 1.02
N THR A 60 -3.45 -0.34 0.50
CA THR A 60 -4.34 0.84 0.50
C THR A 60 -4.11 1.69 -0.72
N GLY A 61 -5.14 1.82 -1.55
CA GLY A 61 -5.13 2.76 -2.66
C GLY A 61 -4.23 2.37 -3.82
N VAL A 62 -4.02 1.07 -4.07
CA VAL A 62 -3.12 0.58 -5.14
C VAL A 62 -3.88 -0.32 -6.11
N ILE A 63 -4.43 -1.44 -5.63
CA ILE A 63 -4.97 -2.47 -6.52
C ILE A 63 -6.16 -2.00 -7.36
N GLU A 64 -6.86 -0.93 -6.99
CA GLU A 64 -7.96 -0.38 -7.81
C GLU A 64 -7.49 0.19 -9.16
N HIS A 65 -6.20 0.42 -9.33
CA HIS A 65 -5.60 0.94 -10.56
C HIS A 65 -5.28 -0.15 -11.59
N PHE A 66 -5.41 -1.42 -11.21
CA PHE A 66 -5.02 -2.55 -12.04
C PHE A 66 -6.21 -3.19 -12.76
N GLU A 67 -5.94 -3.79 -13.91
CA GLU A 67 -6.93 -4.58 -14.64
C GLU A 67 -7.34 -5.82 -13.82
N PRO A 68 -8.50 -6.45 -14.11
CA PRO A 68 -9.00 -7.59 -13.33
C PRO A 68 -7.98 -8.71 -13.11
N GLU A 69 -7.22 -9.07 -14.15
CA GLU A 69 -6.22 -10.14 -14.07
C GLU A 69 -5.01 -9.74 -13.21
N GLU A 70 -4.52 -8.51 -13.39
CA GLU A 70 -3.45 -7.95 -12.57
C GLU A 70 -3.86 -7.82 -11.10
N ARG A 71 -5.12 -7.46 -10.83
CA ARG A 71 -5.67 -7.47 -9.46
C ARG A 71 -5.65 -8.86 -8.86
N ARG A 72 -6.07 -9.89 -9.60
CA ARG A 72 -6.01 -11.28 -9.12
C ARG A 72 -4.58 -11.68 -8.83
N ARG A 73 -3.63 -11.33 -9.70
CA ARG A 73 -2.21 -11.62 -9.52
C ARG A 73 -1.63 -10.94 -8.27
N ALA A 74 -1.89 -9.65 -8.09
CA ALA A 74 -1.46 -8.90 -6.90
C ALA A 74 -2.05 -9.50 -5.61
N VAL A 75 -3.34 -9.83 -5.61
CA VAL A 75 -3.99 -10.48 -4.46
C VAL A 75 -3.41 -11.87 -4.19
N THR A 76 -3.08 -12.63 -5.23
CA THR A 76 -2.46 -13.95 -5.09
C THR A 76 -1.07 -13.84 -4.44
N GLU A 77 -0.24 -12.89 -4.88
CA GLU A 77 1.06 -12.62 -4.25
C GLU A 77 0.93 -12.17 -2.80
N MET A 78 -0.03 -11.27 -2.51
CA MET A 78 -0.31 -10.85 -1.13
C MET A 78 -0.74 -12.02 -0.24
N LEU A 79 -1.57 -12.94 -0.75
CA LEU A 79 -1.97 -14.14 -0.04
C LEU A 79 -0.81 -15.12 0.16
N ARG A 80 0.09 -15.26 -0.82
CA ARG A 80 1.26 -16.15 -0.76
C ARG A 80 2.19 -15.76 0.40
N VAL A 81 2.54 -14.49 0.50
CA VAL A 81 3.44 -14.00 1.57
C VAL A 81 2.76 -13.90 2.93
N MET A 82 1.43 -14.04 3.00
CA MET A 82 0.68 -14.05 4.25
C MET A 82 0.71 -15.44 4.88
N LYS A 83 0.91 -15.50 6.19
CA LYS A 83 0.83 -16.76 6.95
C LYS A 83 -0.55 -17.39 6.85
N PRO A 84 -0.66 -18.73 6.93
CA PRO A 84 -1.94 -19.38 7.18
C PRO A 84 -2.60 -18.80 8.44
N GLY A 85 -3.87 -18.38 8.32
CA GLY A 85 -4.60 -17.70 9.40
C GLY A 85 -4.24 -16.23 9.62
N GLY A 86 -3.34 -15.66 8.80
CA GLY A 86 -3.02 -14.23 8.78
C GLY A 86 -4.17 -13.37 8.25
N THR A 87 -4.01 -12.05 8.36
CA THR A 87 -5.04 -11.09 7.96
C THR A 87 -4.59 -10.21 6.80
N MET A 88 -5.39 -10.16 5.73
CA MET A 88 -5.20 -9.23 4.63
C MET A 88 -6.17 -8.06 4.75
N ILE A 89 -5.66 -6.83 4.76
CA ILE A 89 -6.45 -5.61 4.84
C ILE A 89 -6.28 -4.84 3.54
N THR A 90 -7.39 -4.59 2.84
CA THR A 90 -7.40 -3.77 1.63
C THR A 90 -8.38 -2.61 1.78
N ILE A 91 -7.90 -1.39 1.55
CA ILE A 91 -8.72 -0.18 1.60
C ILE A 91 -8.69 0.48 0.22
N ASN A 92 -9.81 0.44 -0.48
CA ASN A 92 -9.94 0.98 -1.83
C ASN A 92 -11.17 1.91 -1.91
N PRO A 93 -11.13 2.96 -2.76
CA PRO A 93 -12.29 3.80 -3.01
C PRO A 93 -13.46 2.99 -3.59
N ASN A 94 -14.67 3.31 -3.17
CA ASN A 94 -15.86 2.74 -3.78
C ASN A 94 -16.13 3.40 -5.14
N ALA A 95 -15.93 2.64 -6.22
CA ALA A 95 -16.17 3.10 -7.58
C ALA A 95 -17.62 3.56 -7.84
N SER A 96 -18.61 3.08 -7.08
CA SER A 96 -20.00 3.50 -7.23
C SER A 96 -20.32 4.84 -6.56
N ALA A 97 -19.43 5.37 -5.71
CA ALA A 97 -19.63 6.64 -5.01
C ALA A 97 -19.60 7.84 -5.98
N ARG A 98 -20.78 8.24 -6.48
CA ARG A 98 -20.93 9.27 -7.51
C ARG A 98 -20.41 10.65 -7.07
N VAL A 99 -20.62 11.01 -5.79
CA VAL A 99 -20.12 12.28 -5.21
C VAL A 99 -18.60 12.34 -5.19
N TYR A 100 -17.93 11.23 -4.82
CA TYR A 100 -16.48 11.13 -4.82
C TYR A 100 -15.88 11.22 -6.23
N ARG A 101 -16.51 10.57 -7.22
CA ARG A 101 -16.08 10.68 -8.63
C ARG A 101 -16.22 12.10 -9.14
N PHE A 102 -17.37 12.74 -8.91
CA PHE A 102 -17.62 14.11 -9.32
C PHE A 102 -16.62 15.09 -8.69
N SER A 103 -16.33 14.95 -7.40
CA SER A 103 -15.37 15.84 -6.71
C SER A 103 -13.93 15.66 -7.21
N LYS A 104 -13.51 14.44 -7.57
CA LYS A 104 -12.21 14.22 -8.22
C LYS A 104 -12.12 14.87 -9.60
N GLU A 105 -13.16 14.73 -10.44
CA GLU A 105 -13.18 15.30 -11.79
C GLU A 105 -13.19 16.84 -11.79
N TRP A 106 -13.88 17.46 -10.83
CA TRP A 106 -13.93 18.91 -10.67
C TRP A 106 -12.72 19.49 -9.92
N GLY A 107 -12.22 18.79 -8.89
CA GLY A 107 -11.04 19.19 -8.14
C GLY A 107 -9.74 19.05 -8.96
N GLY A 108 -9.63 18.00 -9.77
CA GLY A 108 -8.48 17.76 -10.66
C GLY A 108 -8.35 18.80 -11.78
N ARG A 109 -9.48 19.36 -12.24
CA ARG A 109 -9.51 20.45 -13.25
C ARG A 109 -8.86 21.75 -12.76
N LYS A 110 -8.85 22.00 -11.43
CA LYS A 110 -8.19 23.19 -10.85
C LYS A 110 -6.67 23.05 -10.69
N ARG A 111 -6.12 21.83 -10.68
CA ARG A 111 -4.66 21.59 -10.52
C ARG A 111 -3.85 21.57 -11.81
N LYS A 112 -4.48 21.56 -12.99
CA LYS A 112 -3.81 21.60 -14.31
C LYS A 112 -3.73 23.01 -14.95
N ARG A 113 -4.00 24.06 -14.17
CA ARG A 113 -3.78 25.46 -14.57
C ARG A 113 -2.71 26.07 -13.66
N VAL A 114 -1.47 25.66 -13.82
CA VAL A 114 -0.26 26.41 -13.45
C VAL A 114 0.79 26.09 -14.51
#